data_AF-A0A814XKU5-F1
#
_entry.id   AF-A0A814XKU5-F1
#
_cell.length_a   1.000
_cell.length_b   1.000
_cell.length_c   1.000
_cell.angle_alpha   90.00
_cell.angle_beta   90.00
_cell.angle_gamma   90.00
#
_symmetry.space_group_name_H-M   'P 1'
#
loop_
_entity.id
_entity.type
_entity.pdbx_description
1 polymer ?
#
loop_
_entity_poly.entity_id
_entity_poly.type
_entity_poly.pdbx_seq_one_letter_code
_entity_poly.pdbx_strand_id
1 'polypeptide(L)'
;MGVTTFGGVLIVPTELTLSGDHRVDWITIGSHTNLANGCSILPGSCLASETMIGNLTRISRETKSKYGEVFMGIPARTMPFQMPPRPEIQDQIETLPFWHTCSSHYVSKCLLLSIYSFGGLVGGSIIHAMLVYGLYRCRSYIRHQILQQIIERLRQDHEQFICPFLGNTQWLIRLFRVGGAHIGKNSIVADISCLTDFYLITIGDDTRLNVRSQILCHSFEQRILKQAPVSIGNSCILMTSSIVMAGCKLMGNNRLYPLTLIMKNDQLPLNTHWKGLPAQSCTIKARLSRLTIAHNDPVKYQQGYETINKLFLWYERIASVYTRVNESQFMNYGYADMDEYIDDHTGYYSRKLYEQVLANVTLTDKNVLEINCDRGAGAAWCVHTHAPHSYIGIDPSQDVINLCQRLYATISRLSFVVANAAKHLPFENESIDIIFCIQATHAFDEPVAITQFANEVTRVLRPNGYLLWSSDELIIEEKINITKNVLYELDIQSKSRTDFIQRCIQSEKQEYFRLFAGLPGIQICEDMSQGRLEYWRVVFRKKTITTDMSVI
;
A
#
# COMPACT_ATOMS: atom_id res chain seq x y z
N MET A 1 19.99 -24.68 -31.91
CA MET A 1 19.49 -24.90 -30.54
C MET A 1 19.42 -23.56 -29.83
N GLY A 2 18.26 -22.91 -29.85
CA GLY A 2 18.05 -21.64 -29.14
C GLY A 2 17.90 -21.93 -27.65
N VAL A 3 18.82 -21.43 -26.85
CA VAL A 3 18.73 -21.48 -25.38
C VAL A 3 17.82 -20.33 -24.97
N THR A 4 16.52 -20.62 -24.84
CA THR A 4 15.58 -19.73 -24.16
C THR A 4 15.87 -19.87 -22.67
N THR A 5 16.20 -18.78 -21.99
CA THR A 5 16.41 -18.78 -20.54
C THR A 5 15.04 -18.97 -19.86
N PHE A 6 14.78 -20.20 -19.40
CA PHE A 6 13.51 -20.61 -18.80
C PHE A 6 13.36 -20.06 -17.37
N GLY A 7 12.23 -19.43 -17.07
CA GLY A 7 11.75 -19.36 -15.69
C GLY A 7 11.39 -20.78 -15.28
N GLY A 8 12.16 -21.38 -14.37
CA GLY A 8 12.14 -22.83 -14.12
C GLY A 8 10.73 -23.43 -13.87
N VAL A 9 10.61 -24.71 -14.16
CA VAL A 9 9.47 -25.54 -13.76
C VAL A 9 9.68 -25.97 -12.31
N LEU A 10 8.69 -25.74 -11.45
CA LEU A 10 8.75 -26.21 -10.06
C LEU A 10 8.10 -27.60 -9.97
N ILE A 11 8.93 -28.65 -9.99
CA ILE A 11 8.50 -30.01 -9.67
C ILE A 11 8.57 -30.15 -8.15
N VAL A 12 7.41 -30.31 -7.51
CA VAL A 12 7.28 -30.36 -6.05
C VAL A 12 7.08 -31.81 -5.64
N PRO A 13 8.13 -32.55 -5.24
CA PRO A 13 8.00 -33.96 -4.85
C PRO A 13 7.33 -34.14 -3.48
N THR A 14 7.26 -33.07 -2.68
CA THR A 14 6.72 -33.08 -1.33
C THR A 14 5.83 -31.85 -1.06
N GLU A 15 4.66 -32.05 -0.47
CA GLU A 15 3.72 -30.96 -0.12
C GLU A 15 3.36 -31.04 1.37
N LEU A 16 3.43 -29.91 2.06
CA LEU A 16 2.85 -29.76 3.40
C LEU A 16 1.43 -29.22 3.24
N THR A 17 0.46 -30.01 3.67
CA THR A 17 -0.95 -29.59 3.64
C THR A 17 -1.25 -28.57 4.74
N LEU A 18 -2.34 -27.83 4.59
CA LEU A 18 -2.82 -26.88 5.61
C LEU A 18 -3.15 -27.55 6.95
N SER A 19 -3.43 -28.86 6.96
CA SER A 19 -3.62 -29.67 8.18
C SER A 19 -2.31 -30.08 8.85
N GLY A 20 -1.15 -29.72 8.28
CA GLY A 20 0.17 -30.10 8.78
C GLY A 20 0.67 -31.47 8.30
N ASP A 21 -0.08 -32.18 7.45
CA ASP A 21 0.37 -33.46 6.91
C ASP A 21 1.43 -33.25 5.83
N HIS A 22 2.57 -33.93 5.99
CA HIS A 22 3.57 -34.07 4.94
C HIS A 22 3.14 -35.15 3.96
N ARG A 23 3.08 -34.81 2.67
CA ARG A 23 2.73 -35.73 1.59
C ARG A 23 3.87 -35.83 0.59
N VAL A 24 4.21 -37.06 0.21
CA VAL A 24 5.24 -37.40 -0.77
C VAL A 24 4.62 -38.38 -1.74
N ASP A 25 4.74 -38.13 -3.05
CA ASP A 25 4.08 -38.93 -4.07
C ASP A 25 4.76 -38.77 -5.43
N TRP A 26 4.55 -39.74 -6.32
CA TRP A 26 5.15 -39.73 -7.65
C TRP A 26 4.50 -38.68 -8.55
N ILE A 27 5.30 -38.10 -9.43
CA ILE A 27 4.82 -37.23 -10.51
C ILE A 27 5.10 -37.95 -11.82
N THR A 28 4.05 -38.24 -12.58
CA THR A 28 4.16 -38.88 -13.89
C THR A 28 3.92 -37.85 -14.97
N ILE A 29 4.92 -37.65 -15.83
CA ILE A 29 4.85 -36.72 -16.96
C ILE A 29 4.92 -37.55 -18.25
N GLY A 30 3.85 -37.53 -19.02
CA GLY A 30 3.79 -38.18 -20.33
C GLY A 30 4.83 -37.60 -21.29
N SER A 31 5.24 -38.42 -22.25
CA SER A 31 6.20 -38.02 -23.28
C SER A 31 5.71 -36.79 -24.04
N HIS A 32 6.64 -35.94 -24.49
CA HIS A 32 6.34 -34.75 -25.31
C HIS A 32 5.45 -33.69 -24.62
N THR A 33 5.34 -33.73 -23.29
CA THR A 33 4.66 -32.69 -22.50
C THR A 33 5.46 -31.39 -22.52
N ASN A 34 4.81 -30.27 -22.86
CA ASN A 34 5.39 -28.92 -22.76
C ASN A 34 5.06 -28.31 -21.40
N LEU A 35 6.10 -27.93 -20.66
CA LEU A 35 5.99 -27.22 -19.38
C LEU A 35 6.45 -25.79 -19.59
N ALA A 36 5.51 -24.85 -19.51
CA ALA A 36 5.83 -23.43 -19.68
C ALA A 36 6.30 -22.80 -18.34
N ASN A 37 6.80 -21.57 -18.41
CA ASN A 37 7.57 -20.96 -17.34
C ASN A 37 6.76 -20.82 -16.04
N GLY A 38 7.38 -21.17 -14.91
CA GLY A 38 6.82 -20.99 -13.58
C GLY A 38 5.59 -21.86 -13.28
N CYS A 39 5.32 -22.92 -14.06
CA CYS A 39 4.32 -23.90 -13.67
C CYS A 39 4.78 -24.72 -12.47
N SER A 40 3.83 -25.13 -11.64
CA SER A 40 4.06 -25.97 -10.46
C SER A 40 3.33 -27.31 -10.61
N ILE A 41 4.05 -28.42 -10.43
CA ILE A 41 3.49 -29.77 -10.51
C ILE A 41 3.62 -30.39 -9.12
N LEU A 42 2.48 -30.67 -8.50
CA LEU A 42 2.38 -31.18 -7.13
C LEU A 42 2.49 -32.71 -7.06
N PRO A 43 2.77 -33.29 -5.88
CA PRO A 43 2.87 -34.73 -5.70
C PRO A 43 1.57 -35.47 -6.06
N GLY A 44 1.69 -36.55 -6.82
CA GLY A 44 0.56 -37.40 -7.26
C GLY A 44 -0.08 -36.94 -8.56
N SER A 45 0.53 -35.99 -9.27
CA SER A 45 0.04 -35.50 -10.56
C SER A 45 0.41 -36.48 -11.69
N CYS A 46 -0.57 -36.80 -12.53
CA CYS A 46 -0.39 -37.62 -13.74
C CYS A 46 -0.79 -36.83 -14.98
N LEU A 47 0.20 -36.52 -15.81
CA LEU A 47 0.02 -35.80 -17.08
C LEU A 47 0.12 -36.79 -18.25
N ALA A 48 -0.84 -36.73 -19.17
CA ALA A 48 -0.80 -37.51 -20.40
C ALA A 48 0.27 -36.97 -21.37
N SER A 49 0.68 -37.81 -22.32
CA SER A 49 1.59 -37.38 -23.40
C SER A 49 1.02 -36.25 -24.24
N GLU A 50 1.89 -35.44 -24.85
CA GLU A 50 1.54 -34.31 -25.73
C GLU A 50 0.66 -33.24 -25.05
N THR A 51 0.73 -33.14 -23.72
CA THR A 51 0.02 -32.12 -22.94
C THR A 51 0.82 -30.81 -22.93
N MET A 52 0.13 -29.65 -22.94
CA MET A 52 0.78 -28.35 -22.75
C MET A 52 0.30 -27.70 -21.46
N ILE A 53 1.24 -27.36 -20.59
CA ILE A 53 0.98 -26.62 -19.35
C ILE A 53 1.42 -25.18 -19.57
N GLY A 54 0.49 -24.24 -19.45
CA GLY A 54 0.74 -22.82 -19.61
C GLY A 54 1.53 -22.21 -18.46
N ASN A 55 2.00 -20.98 -18.67
CA ASN A 55 2.79 -20.26 -17.66
C ASN A 55 2.02 -20.13 -16.34
N LEU A 56 2.72 -20.21 -15.21
CA LEU A 56 2.15 -20.07 -13.86
C LEU A 56 0.98 -21.01 -13.56
N THR A 57 0.88 -22.15 -14.25
CA THR A 57 -0.20 -23.12 -14.04
C THR A 57 0.14 -24.07 -12.90
N ARG A 58 -0.81 -24.32 -11.99
CA ARG A 58 -0.64 -25.29 -10.89
C ARG A 58 -1.39 -26.58 -11.19
N ILE A 59 -0.64 -27.64 -11.43
CA ILE A 59 -1.13 -29.00 -11.64
C ILE A 59 -1.15 -29.73 -10.30
N SER A 60 -2.31 -30.28 -9.96
CA SER A 60 -2.51 -31.13 -8.79
C SER A 60 -2.95 -32.53 -9.21
N ARG A 61 -2.99 -33.46 -8.25
CA ARG A 61 -3.58 -34.80 -8.44
C ARG A 61 -5.03 -34.81 -8.95
N GLU A 62 -5.77 -33.73 -8.73
CA GLU A 62 -7.15 -33.57 -9.19
C GLU A 62 -7.22 -33.22 -10.67
N THR A 63 -6.10 -32.75 -11.23
CA THR A 63 -5.98 -32.38 -12.65
C THR A 63 -5.89 -33.64 -13.49
N LYS A 64 -7.01 -34.01 -14.11
CA LYS A 64 -7.05 -35.13 -15.06
C LYS A 64 -6.66 -34.62 -16.44
N SER A 65 -5.52 -35.08 -16.95
CA SER A 65 -5.02 -34.74 -18.28
C SER A 65 -5.34 -35.83 -19.29
N LYS A 66 -5.76 -35.40 -20.49
CA LYS A 66 -5.86 -36.25 -21.70
C LYS A 66 -4.85 -35.80 -22.74
N TYR A 67 -4.61 -36.70 -23.71
CA TYR A 67 -3.69 -36.46 -24.82
C TYR A 67 -4.02 -35.16 -25.57
N GLY A 68 -3.01 -34.32 -25.81
CA GLY A 68 -3.14 -33.09 -26.58
C GLY A 68 -3.81 -31.91 -25.85
N GLU A 69 -4.20 -32.06 -24.58
CA GLU A 69 -4.87 -31.00 -23.83
C GLU A 69 -3.91 -29.86 -23.42
N VAL A 70 -4.47 -28.66 -23.32
CA VAL A 70 -3.75 -27.47 -22.86
C VAL A 70 -4.35 -27.03 -21.53
N PHE A 71 -3.51 -26.86 -20.50
CA PHE A 71 -3.90 -26.42 -19.17
C PHE A 71 -3.42 -25.00 -18.87
N MET A 72 -4.29 -24.16 -18.29
CA MET A 72 -3.91 -22.85 -17.76
C MET A 72 -4.56 -22.55 -16.41
N GLY A 73 -3.85 -21.81 -15.55
CA GLY A 73 -4.41 -21.20 -14.34
C GLY A 73 -4.08 -21.91 -13.01
N ILE A 74 -4.57 -21.33 -11.91
CA ILE A 74 -4.44 -21.86 -10.54
C ILE A 74 -5.84 -21.83 -9.89
N PRO A 75 -6.54 -22.96 -9.75
CA PRO A 75 -6.15 -24.31 -10.19
C PRO A 75 -6.15 -24.45 -11.71
N ALA A 76 -5.37 -25.39 -12.24
CA ALA A 76 -5.31 -25.66 -13.68
C ALA A 76 -6.69 -26.00 -14.27
N ARG A 77 -7.03 -25.37 -15.39
CA ARG A 77 -8.24 -25.66 -16.19
C ARG A 77 -7.87 -26.01 -17.61
N THR A 78 -8.61 -26.96 -18.19
CA THR A 78 -8.47 -27.35 -19.60
C THR A 78 -8.98 -26.24 -20.50
N MET A 79 -8.19 -25.86 -21.50
CA MET A 79 -8.55 -24.88 -22.51
C MET A 79 -9.38 -25.53 -23.62
N PRO A 80 -10.24 -24.77 -24.33
CA PRO A 80 -11.13 -25.30 -25.37
C PRO A 80 -10.41 -25.72 -26.67
N PHE A 81 -9.08 -25.71 -26.71
CA PHE A 81 -8.27 -26.04 -27.88
C PHE A 81 -7.15 -27.02 -27.52
N GLN A 82 -6.68 -27.78 -28.53
CA GLN A 82 -5.66 -28.83 -28.37
C GLN A 82 -4.34 -28.46 -29.06
N MET A 83 -3.25 -29.11 -28.67
CA MET A 83 -1.97 -28.99 -29.37
C MET A 83 -2.05 -29.59 -30.79
N PRO A 84 -1.48 -28.92 -31.81
CA PRO A 84 -1.30 -29.52 -33.11
C PRO A 84 -0.20 -30.61 -33.06
N PRO A 85 -0.35 -31.74 -33.79
CA PRO A 85 0.59 -32.85 -33.76
C PRO A 85 2.02 -32.43 -34.16
N ARG A 86 3.04 -33.01 -33.51
CA ARG A 86 4.46 -32.80 -33.82
C ARG A 86 4.98 -33.78 -34.87
N PRO A 87 5.80 -33.34 -35.84
CA PRO A 87 6.66 -34.25 -36.57
C PRO A 87 7.76 -34.78 -35.63
N GLU A 88 8.08 -36.07 -35.74
CA GLU A 88 9.12 -36.73 -34.95
C GLU A 88 10.50 -36.11 -35.25
N ILE A 89 11.23 -35.75 -34.19
CA ILE A 89 12.64 -35.38 -34.26
C ILE A 89 13.41 -36.51 -33.55
N GLN A 90 14.35 -37.14 -34.26
CA GLN A 90 15.19 -38.21 -33.73
C GLN A 90 16.24 -37.60 -32.78
N ASP A 91 16.12 -37.85 -31.48
CA ASP A 91 17.12 -37.46 -30.48
C ASP A 91 18.32 -38.41 -30.53
N GLN A 92 19.44 -37.97 -31.11
CA GLN A 92 20.74 -38.62 -30.94
C GLN A 92 21.45 -38.03 -29.73
N ILE A 93 21.47 -38.77 -28.61
CA ILE A 93 22.25 -38.40 -27.42
C ILE A 93 23.60 -39.11 -27.51
N GLU A 94 24.62 -38.43 -28.04
CA GLU A 94 26.02 -38.88 -27.99
C GLU A 94 26.60 -38.68 -26.58
N THR A 95 27.57 -39.51 -26.18
CA THR A 95 28.29 -39.49 -24.88
C THR A 95 29.45 -38.50 -24.82
N LEU A 96 29.79 -37.83 -25.94
CA LEU A 96 30.75 -36.72 -26.01
C LEU A 96 30.48 -35.48 -25.08
N PRO A 97 29.25 -35.14 -24.63
CA PRO A 97 29.00 -33.87 -23.93
C PRO A 97 29.64 -33.73 -22.55
N PHE A 98 29.98 -34.83 -21.86
CA PHE A 98 30.38 -34.77 -20.44
C PHE A 98 31.70 -34.01 -20.25
N TRP A 99 32.77 -34.39 -20.96
CA TRP A 99 34.08 -33.77 -20.83
C TRP A 99 34.11 -32.32 -21.34
N HIS A 100 33.33 -32.00 -22.36
CA HIS A 100 33.14 -30.62 -22.83
C HIS A 100 32.42 -29.75 -21.79
N THR A 101 31.43 -30.31 -21.09
CA THR A 101 30.72 -29.60 -20.01
C THR A 101 31.64 -29.34 -18.81
N CYS A 102 32.43 -30.32 -18.38
CA CYS A 102 33.37 -30.15 -17.27
C CYS A 102 34.49 -29.15 -17.58
N SER A 103 35.05 -29.21 -18.80
CA SER A 103 36.11 -28.29 -19.22
C SER A 103 35.60 -26.85 -19.37
N SER A 104 34.43 -26.63 -19.96
CA SER A 104 33.82 -25.30 -20.04
C SER A 104 33.52 -24.70 -18.65
N HIS A 105 33.10 -25.54 -17.70
CA HIS A 105 32.87 -25.15 -16.31
C HIS A 105 34.16 -24.67 -15.64
N TYR A 106 35.24 -25.44 -15.78
CA TYR A 106 36.54 -25.10 -15.20
C TYR A 106 37.10 -23.79 -15.77
N VAL A 107 37.05 -23.63 -17.10
CA VAL A 107 37.53 -22.42 -17.79
C VAL A 107 36.74 -21.18 -17.35
N SER A 108 35.41 -21.27 -17.23
CA SER A 108 34.56 -20.18 -16.72
C SER A 108 34.97 -19.72 -15.32
N LYS A 109 35.23 -20.67 -14.41
CA LYS A 109 35.63 -20.37 -13.02
C LYS A 109 37.00 -19.73 -12.93
N CYS A 110 37.98 -20.20 -13.71
CA CYS A 110 39.29 -19.58 -13.78
C CYS A 110 39.23 -18.13 -14.32
N LEU A 111 38.40 -17.89 -15.34
CA LEU A 111 38.21 -16.55 -15.90
C LEU A 111 37.52 -15.60 -14.90
N LEU A 112 36.53 -16.11 -14.15
CA LEU A 112 35.86 -15.33 -13.12
C LEU A 112 36.86 -14.93 -12.02
N LEU A 113 37.62 -15.89 -11.49
CA LEU A 113 38.63 -15.64 -10.47
C LEU A 113 39.69 -14.64 -10.93
N SER A 114 40.13 -14.70 -12.18
CA SER A 114 41.11 -13.74 -12.71
C SER A 114 40.53 -12.31 -12.80
N ILE A 115 39.30 -12.15 -13.30
CA ILE A 115 38.66 -10.82 -13.39
C ILE A 115 38.55 -10.15 -12.02
N TYR A 116 38.18 -10.91 -10.98
CA TYR A 116 38.06 -10.40 -9.62
C TYR A 116 39.40 -10.16 -8.92
N SER A 117 40.43 -10.94 -9.25
CA SER A 117 41.77 -10.76 -8.71
C SER A 117 42.45 -9.50 -9.25
N PHE A 118 42.21 -9.15 -10.52
CA PHE A 118 42.82 -7.98 -11.17
C PHE A 118 41.99 -6.68 -11.01
N GLY A 119 40.66 -6.77 -11.03
CA GLY A 119 39.79 -5.58 -11.03
C GLY A 119 39.31 -5.11 -9.65
N GLY A 120 39.59 -5.87 -8.58
CA GLY A 120 38.93 -5.70 -7.28
C GLY A 120 37.42 -5.97 -7.36
N LEU A 121 36.70 -5.88 -6.24
CA LEU A 121 35.29 -6.29 -6.19
C LEU A 121 34.37 -5.43 -7.08
N VAL A 122 34.60 -4.11 -7.10
CA VAL A 122 33.81 -3.16 -7.89
C VAL A 122 34.24 -3.14 -9.37
N GLY A 123 35.54 -2.98 -9.64
CA GLY A 123 36.06 -2.93 -11.02
C GLY A 123 35.92 -4.26 -11.74
N GLY A 124 36.18 -5.38 -11.06
CA GLY A 124 35.98 -6.73 -11.57
C GLY A 124 34.53 -7.00 -11.95
N SER A 125 33.57 -6.56 -11.14
CA SER A 125 32.13 -6.72 -11.45
C SER A 125 31.71 -5.96 -12.71
N ILE A 126 32.25 -4.75 -12.93
CA ILE A 126 31.96 -3.95 -14.14
C ILE A 126 32.57 -4.60 -15.39
N ILE A 127 33.84 -5.01 -15.32
CA ILE A 127 34.53 -5.67 -16.43
C ILE A 127 33.83 -6.99 -16.79
N HIS A 128 33.48 -7.78 -15.79
CA HIS A 128 32.77 -9.05 -15.98
C HIS A 128 31.39 -8.81 -16.62
N ALA A 129 30.63 -7.82 -16.16
CA ALA A 129 29.36 -7.45 -16.78
C ALA A 129 29.55 -7.06 -18.26
N MET A 130 30.47 -6.15 -18.57
CA MET A 130 30.73 -5.73 -19.96
C MET A 130 31.15 -6.91 -20.86
N LEU A 131 32.01 -7.81 -20.36
CA LEU A 131 32.46 -8.99 -21.08
C LEU A 131 31.28 -9.94 -21.39
N VAL A 132 30.47 -10.28 -20.39
CA VAL A 132 29.33 -11.21 -20.55
C VAL A 132 28.32 -10.65 -21.53
N TYR A 133 27.95 -9.37 -21.40
CA TYR A 133 27.01 -8.73 -22.31
C TYR A 133 27.56 -8.64 -23.75
N GLY A 134 28.84 -8.32 -23.92
CA GLY A 134 29.49 -8.30 -25.23
C GLY A 134 29.53 -9.68 -25.89
N LEU A 135 29.95 -10.71 -25.16
CA LEU A 135 30.00 -12.08 -25.65
C LEU A 135 28.60 -12.63 -25.96
N TYR A 136 27.61 -12.32 -25.12
CA TYR A 136 26.24 -12.76 -25.34
C TYR A 136 25.62 -12.11 -26.58
N ARG A 137 25.93 -10.83 -26.86
CA ARG A 137 25.51 -10.16 -28.11
C ARG A 137 26.13 -10.81 -29.35
N CYS A 138 27.37 -11.28 -29.24
CA CYS A 138 28.06 -11.97 -30.33
C CYS A 138 27.70 -13.46 -30.44
N ARG A 139 26.91 -14.01 -29.50
CA ARG A 139 26.57 -15.43 -29.42
C ARG A 139 25.98 -15.96 -30.72
N SER A 140 25.10 -15.21 -31.39
CA SER A 140 24.49 -15.65 -32.65
C SER A 140 25.50 -15.88 -33.78
N TYR A 141 26.67 -15.24 -33.72
CA TYR A 141 27.73 -15.36 -34.73
C TYR A 141 28.72 -16.48 -34.41
N ILE A 142 28.78 -16.92 -33.15
CA ILE A 142 29.72 -17.94 -32.69
C ILE A 142 29.13 -19.33 -32.93
N ARG A 143 29.60 -20.06 -33.95
CA ARG A 143 29.11 -21.42 -34.22
C ARG A 143 29.80 -22.51 -33.39
N HIS A 144 30.90 -22.18 -32.69
CA HIS A 144 31.69 -23.16 -31.95
C HIS A 144 31.03 -23.56 -30.62
N GLN A 145 30.70 -24.84 -30.48
CA GLN A 145 29.88 -25.39 -29.39
C GLN A 145 30.51 -25.20 -27.99
N ILE A 146 31.83 -25.36 -27.86
CA ILE A 146 32.53 -25.14 -26.58
C ILE A 146 32.45 -23.67 -26.15
N LEU A 147 32.58 -22.75 -27.11
CA LEU A 147 32.56 -21.31 -26.81
C LEU A 147 31.15 -20.87 -26.41
N GLN A 148 30.12 -21.44 -27.03
CA GLN A 148 28.72 -21.27 -26.62
C GLN A 148 28.49 -21.73 -25.16
N GLN A 149 29.04 -22.89 -24.78
CA GLN A 149 28.91 -23.40 -23.41
C GLN A 149 29.65 -22.52 -22.38
N ILE A 150 30.85 -22.04 -22.71
CA ILE A 150 31.60 -21.11 -21.86
C ILE A 150 30.82 -19.81 -21.67
N ILE A 151 30.25 -19.24 -22.75
CA ILE A 151 29.44 -18.01 -22.67
C ILE A 151 28.21 -18.23 -21.78
N GLU A 152 27.52 -19.37 -21.92
CA GLU A 152 26.36 -19.70 -21.08
C GLU A 152 26.77 -19.86 -19.61
N ARG A 153 27.92 -20.47 -19.34
CA ARG A 153 28.41 -20.65 -17.97
C ARG A 153 28.83 -19.34 -17.32
N LEU A 154 29.50 -18.46 -18.07
CA LEU A 154 29.83 -17.12 -17.61
C LEU A 154 28.55 -16.30 -17.33
N ARG A 155 27.50 -16.46 -18.15
CA ARG A 155 26.19 -15.86 -17.91
C ARG A 155 25.56 -16.38 -16.60
N GLN A 156 25.57 -17.69 -16.37
CA GLN A 156 25.07 -18.28 -15.11
C GLN A 156 25.86 -17.81 -13.89
N ASP A 157 27.19 -17.74 -14.01
CA ASP A 157 28.05 -17.26 -12.93
C ASP A 157 27.84 -15.75 -12.67
N HIS A 158 27.62 -14.95 -13.72
CA HIS A 158 27.20 -13.55 -13.61
C HIS A 158 25.86 -13.40 -12.88
N GLU A 159 24.87 -14.22 -13.23
CA GLU A 159 23.56 -14.26 -12.56
C GLU A 159 23.68 -14.63 -11.08
N GLN A 160 24.50 -15.62 -10.72
CA GLN A 160 24.61 -16.10 -9.34
C GLN A 160 25.47 -15.20 -8.45
N PHE A 161 26.57 -14.65 -8.96
CA PHE A 161 27.57 -13.97 -8.15
C PHE A 161 27.52 -12.44 -8.25
N ILE A 162 27.16 -11.87 -9.39
CA ILE A 162 27.15 -10.40 -9.58
C ILE A 162 25.80 -9.79 -9.28
N CYS A 163 24.73 -10.44 -9.72
CA CYS A 163 23.39 -9.86 -9.69
C CYS A 163 22.90 -9.48 -8.30
N PRO A 164 23.22 -10.24 -7.23
CA PRO A 164 22.90 -9.81 -5.87
C PRO A 164 23.54 -8.47 -5.45
N PHE A 165 24.71 -8.12 -6.00
CA PHE A 165 25.41 -6.87 -5.67
C PHE A 165 24.98 -5.68 -6.52
N LEU A 166 24.51 -5.91 -7.75
CA LEU A 166 24.03 -4.85 -8.64
C LEU A 166 22.53 -4.55 -8.44
N GLY A 167 21.77 -5.51 -7.91
CA GLY A 167 20.35 -5.35 -7.61
C GLY A 167 20.05 -4.12 -6.76
N ASN A 168 18.96 -3.43 -7.07
CA ASN A 168 18.54 -2.17 -6.42
C ASN A 168 19.50 -0.98 -6.58
N THR A 169 20.49 -1.06 -7.47
CA THR A 169 21.44 0.05 -7.70
C THR A 169 21.23 0.73 -9.05
N GLN A 170 21.67 1.99 -9.15
CA GLN A 170 21.71 2.71 -10.43
C GLN A 170 22.72 2.12 -11.43
N TRP A 171 23.67 1.31 -10.97
CA TRP A 171 24.63 0.64 -11.84
C TRP A 171 23.98 -0.42 -12.72
N LEU A 172 23.01 -1.17 -12.19
CA LEU A 172 22.23 -2.14 -12.95
C LEU A 172 21.42 -1.46 -14.07
N ILE A 173 20.86 -0.29 -13.79
CA ILE A 173 20.12 0.50 -14.80
C ILE A 173 21.04 0.97 -15.91
N ARG A 174 22.23 1.45 -15.57
CA ARG A 174 23.25 1.83 -16.58
C ARG A 174 23.63 0.63 -17.44
N LEU A 175 23.80 -0.55 -16.83
CA LEU A 175 24.09 -1.78 -17.56
C LEU A 175 22.98 -2.14 -18.56
N PHE A 176 21.71 -2.04 -18.16
CA PHE A 176 20.59 -2.27 -19.08
C PHE A 176 20.48 -1.22 -20.19
N ARG A 177 20.79 0.05 -19.90
CA ARG A 177 20.86 1.10 -20.93
C ARG A 177 21.94 0.82 -21.97
N VAL A 178 23.12 0.36 -21.54
CA VAL A 178 24.18 -0.11 -22.45
C VAL A 178 23.72 -1.33 -23.25
N GLY A 179 22.92 -2.20 -22.63
CA GLY A 179 22.25 -3.34 -23.27
C GLY A 179 21.12 -2.98 -24.25
N GLY A 180 20.78 -1.70 -24.39
CA GLY A 180 19.76 -1.21 -25.33
C GLY A 180 18.38 -0.92 -24.73
N ALA A 181 18.18 -1.09 -23.42
CA ALA A 181 16.91 -0.69 -22.78
C ALA A 181 16.80 0.83 -22.62
N HIS A 182 15.61 1.36 -22.82
CA HIS A 182 15.31 2.77 -22.54
C HIS A 182 14.70 2.88 -21.14
N ILE A 183 15.51 3.18 -20.13
CA ILE A 183 15.04 3.31 -18.74
C ILE A 183 15.21 4.76 -18.27
N GLY A 184 14.14 5.36 -17.76
CA GLY A 184 14.10 6.72 -17.21
C GLY A 184 14.93 6.94 -15.94
N LYS A 185 14.98 8.19 -15.47
CA LYS A 185 15.68 8.63 -14.25
C LYS A 185 14.95 8.15 -13.01
N ASN A 186 15.69 8.02 -11.90
CA ASN A 186 15.17 7.63 -10.56
C ASN A 186 14.41 6.30 -10.51
N SER A 187 14.50 5.50 -11.56
CA SER A 187 13.97 4.14 -11.56
C SER A 187 14.87 3.23 -10.72
N ILE A 188 14.31 2.12 -10.23
CA ILE A 188 15.05 1.09 -9.48
C ILE A 188 14.61 -0.27 -10.01
N VAL A 189 15.58 -1.11 -10.34
CA VAL A 189 15.36 -2.50 -10.72
C VAL A 189 16.01 -3.40 -9.69
N ALA A 190 15.22 -4.28 -9.08
CA ALA A 190 15.67 -5.08 -7.95
C ALA A 190 16.64 -6.20 -8.32
N ASP A 191 16.52 -6.78 -9.51
CA ASP A 191 17.35 -7.90 -9.95
C ASP A 191 17.56 -7.89 -11.47
N ILE A 192 18.63 -8.54 -11.94
CA ILE A 192 18.90 -8.68 -13.38
C ILE A 192 17.78 -9.45 -14.08
N SER A 193 17.21 -10.44 -13.37
CA SER A 193 16.18 -11.34 -13.90
C SER A 193 14.88 -10.63 -14.22
N CYS A 194 14.75 -9.37 -13.80
CA CYS A 194 13.55 -8.58 -14.07
C CYS A 194 13.34 -8.27 -15.54
N LEU A 195 14.42 -8.19 -16.32
CA LEU A 195 14.37 -7.88 -17.73
C LEU A 195 15.05 -9.02 -18.50
N THR A 196 14.45 -9.47 -19.61
CA THR A 196 15.02 -10.56 -20.44
C THR A 196 15.41 -10.09 -21.84
N ASP A 197 14.59 -9.25 -22.47
CA ASP A 197 14.83 -8.68 -23.80
C ASP A 197 15.01 -7.16 -23.73
N PHE A 198 16.12 -6.71 -23.13
CA PHE A 198 16.35 -5.30 -22.79
C PHE A 198 16.07 -4.31 -23.95
N TYR A 199 16.45 -4.67 -25.18
CA TYR A 199 16.28 -3.84 -26.39
C TYR A 199 14.82 -3.61 -26.82
N LEU A 200 13.86 -4.36 -26.25
CA LEU A 200 12.43 -4.21 -26.50
C LEU A 200 11.70 -3.47 -25.37
N ILE A 201 12.44 -3.01 -24.36
CA ILE A 201 11.88 -2.49 -23.11
C ILE A 201 12.07 -0.98 -23.04
N THR A 202 10.96 -0.28 -22.81
CA THR A 202 10.93 1.13 -22.46
C THR A 202 10.30 1.30 -21.09
N ILE A 203 11.01 1.92 -20.16
CA ILE A 203 10.59 2.21 -18.78
C ILE A 203 10.73 3.71 -18.53
N GLY A 204 9.68 4.34 -18.03
CA GLY A 204 9.64 5.76 -17.71
C GLY A 204 10.44 6.13 -16.45
N ASP A 205 10.32 7.40 -16.06
CA ASP A 205 10.94 7.94 -14.85
C ASP A 205 10.25 7.42 -13.58
N ASP A 206 10.97 7.42 -12.45
CA ASP A 206 10.46 7.08 -11.10
C ASP A 206 9.77 5.71 -10.99
N THR A 207 10.15 4.76 -11.85
CA THR A 207 9.52 3.44 -11.93
C THR A 207 10.30 2.40 -11.12
N ARG A 208 9.58 1.57 -10.36
CA ARG A 208 10.19 0.58 -9.47
C ARG A 208 9.78 -0.83 -9.85
N LEU A 209 10.78 -1.69 -10.09
CA LEU A 209 10.63 -3.12 -10.34
C LEU A 209 11.17 -3.87 -9.14
N ASN A 210 10.31 -4.59 -8.43
CA ASN A 210 10.67 -5.30 -7.23
C ASN A 210 11.21 -6.71 -7.53
N VAL A 211 11.73 -7.39 -6.50
CA VAL A 211 12.39 -8.70 -6.60
C VAL A 211 11.50 -9.70 -7.34
N ARG A 212 12.09 -10.44 -8.29
CA ARG A 212 11.40 -11.44 -9.14
C ARG A 212 10.24 -10.90 -9.98
N SER A 213 9.99 -9.58 -10.03
CA SER A 213 9.10 -9.03 -11.05
C SER A 213 9.73 -9.27 -12.42
N GLN A 214 8.97 -9.63 -13.46
CA GLN A 214 9.51 -9.99 -14.77
C GLN A 214 8.79 -9.26 -15.90
N ILE A 215 9.57 -8.70 -16.81
CA ILE A 215 9.09 -8.19 -18.09
C ILE A 215 9.54 -9.17 -19.17
N LEU A 216 8.55 -9.82 -19.79
CA LEU A 216 8.75 -10.82 -20.83
C LEU A 216 8.32 -10.22 -22.17
N CYS A 217 9.27 -9.83 -23.03
CA CYS A 217 8.95 -9.27 -24.35
C CYS A 217 8.81 -10.34 -25.42
N HIS A 218 8.93 -11.62 -25.05
CA HIS A 218 8.76 -12.74 -25.95
C HIS A 218 7.77 -13.76 -25.39
N SER A 219 7.22 -14.53 -26.31
CA SER A 219 6.43 -15.70 -25.98
C SER A 219 6.56 -16.75 -27.06
N PHE A 220 6.54 -18.01 -26.64
CA PHE A 220 6.61 -19.13 -27.57
C PHE A 220 5.20 -19.66 -27.80
N GLU A 221 4.65 -19.37 -28.97
CA GLU A 221 3.31 -19.80 -29.37
C GLU A 221 3.42 -20.62 -30.64
N GLN A 222 2.77 -21.79 -30.70
CA GLN A 222 2.69 -22.57 -31.93
C GLN A 222 4.05 -22.85 -32.60
N ARG A 223 5.10 -23.04 -31.79
CA ARG A 223 6.51 -23.23 -32.22
C ARG A 223 7.18 -22.01 -32.86
N ILE A 224 6.54 -20.85 -32.79
CA ILE A 224 7.05 -19.57 -33.26
C ILE A 224 7.38 -18.70 -32.06
N LEU A 225 8.59 -18.15 -32.03
CA LEU A 225 8.97 -17.11 -31.08
C LEU A 225 8.34 -15.79 -31.53
N LYS A 226 7.32 -15.33 -30.80
CA LYS A 226 6.71 -14.02 -31.01
C LYS A 226 7.30 -13.04 -30.02
N GLN A 227 7.88 -11.96 -30.55
CA GLN A 227 8.43 -10.86 -29.75
C GLN A 227 7.60 -9.62 -29.96
N ALA A 228 7.36 -8.86 -28.89
CA ALA A 228 6.69 -7.58 -28.96
C ALA A 228 7.23 -6.63 -27.88
N PRO A 229 7.42 -5.34 -28.19
CA PRO A 229 7.95 -4.38 -27.24
C PRO A 229 7.00 -4.17 -26.06
N VAL A 230 7.58 -3.87 -24.89
CA VAL A 230 6.83 -3.53 -23.67
C VAL A 230 7.19 -2.11 -23.27
N SER A 231 6.16 -1.28 -23.07
CA SER A 231 6.29 0.11 -22.64
C SER A 231 5.68 0.30 -21.26
N ILE A 232 6.47 0.83 -20.33
CA ILE A 232 6.05 1.17 -18.98
C ILE A 232 6.24 2.68 -18.80
N GLY A 233 5.14 3.39 -18.54
CA GLY A 233 5.13 4.81 -18.28
C GLY A 233 5.72 5.19 -16.94
N ASN A 234 5.70 6.49 -16.63
CA ASN A 234 6.33 7.03 -15.43
C ASN A 234 5.64 6.58 -14.14
N SER A 235 6.39 6.56 -13.04
CA SER A 235 5.90 6.30 -11.67
C SER A 235 5.16 4.96 -11.50
N CYS A 236 5.48 3.96 -12.33
CA CYS A 236 4.88 2.63 -12.18
C CYS A 236 5.57 1.83 -11.06
N ILE A 237 4.82 0.95 -10.41
CA ILE A 237 5.33 0.05 -9.38
C ILE A 237 4.93 -1.38 -9.74
N LEU A 238 5.94 -2.20 -10.04
CA LEU A 238 5.80 -3.63 -10.27
C LEU A 238 6.25 -4.35 -9.00
N MET A 239 5.29 -4.85 -8.21
CA MET A 239 5.60 -5.53 -6.96
C MET A 239 6.15 -6.94 -7.18
N THR A 240 6.58 -7.57 -6.09
CA THR A 240 7.29 -8.85 -6.06
C THR A 240 6.59 -9.92 -6.89
N SER A 241 7.34 -10.60 -7.76
CA SER A 241 6.85 -11.69 -8.61
C SER A 241 5.67 -11.31 -9.53
N SER A 242 5.45 -10.02 -9.82
CA SER A 242 4.52 -9.60 -10.88
C SER A 242 5.14 -9.83 -12.26
N ILE A 243 4.33 -10.20 -13.25
CA ILE A 243 4.78 -10.51 -14.60
C ILE A 243 4.02 -9.64 -15.61
N VAL A 244 4.76 -9.01 -16.51
CA VAL A 244 4.23 -8.26 -17.65
C VAL A 244 4.62 -8.96 -18.94
N MET A 245 3.62 -9.35 -19.74
CA MET A 245 3.84 -10.10 -20.98
C MET A 245 4.09 -9.19 -22.19
N ALA A 246 4.44 -9.81 -23.32
CA ALA A 246 4.85 -9.12 -24.54
C ALA A 246 3.72 -8.23 -25.10
N GLY A 247 4.10 -7.06 -25.63
CA GLY A 247 3.17 -6.11 -26.26
C GLY A 247 2.40 -5.21 -25.30
N CYS A 248 2.59 -5.35 -23.99
CA CYS A 248 1.87 -4.55 -23.00
C CYS A 248 2.30 -3.08 -23.01
N LYS A 249 1.34 -2.19 -22.71
CA LYS A 249 1.60 -0.77 -22.50
C LYS A 249 0.98 -0.29 -21.18
N LEU A 250 1.81 0.13 -20.25
CA LEU A 250 1.39 0.76 -18.99
C LEU A 250 1.50 2.27 -19.18
N MET A 251 0.39 3.01 -19.09
CA MET A 251 0.39 4.45 -19.39
C MET A 251 1.07 5.32 -18.33
N GLY A 252 1.19 4.85 -17.08
CA GLY A 252 1.86 5.57 -15.98
C GLY A 252 1.07 5.54 -14.67
N ASN A 253 1.79 5.71 -13.56
CA ASN A 253 1.30 5.60 -12.18
C ASN A 253 0.51 4.29 -11.94
N ASN A 254 0.89 3.22 -12.65
CA ASN A 254 0.26 1.92 -12.55
C ASN A 254 0.89 1.13 -11.40
N ARG A 255 0.07 0.45 -10.60
CA ARG A 255 0.58 -0.44 -9.55
C ARG A 255 0.13 -1.87 -9.79
N LEU A 256 1.10 -2.75 -10.00
CA LEU A 256 0.88 -4.19 -10.06
C LEU A 256 1.18 -4.78 -8.69
N TYR A 257 0.20 -5.46 -8.10
CA TYR A 257 0.35 -6.13 -6.81
C TYR A 257 1.21 -7.39 -6.91
N PRO A 258 1.66 -7.98 -5.78
CA PRO A 258 2.46 -9.18 -5.82
C PRO A 258 1.75 -10.31 -6.57
N LEU A 259 2.51 -11.11 -7.30
CA LEU A 259 1.98 -12.25 -8.08
C LEU A 259 0.93 -11.86 -9.13
N THR A 260 0.96 -10.63 -9.66
CA THR A 260 0.02 -10.19 -10.70
C THR A 260 0.53 -10.54 -12.09
N LEU A 261 -0.31 -11.05 -12.99
CA LEU A 261 0.04 -11.37 -14.39
C LEU A 261 -0.76 -10.49 -15.35
N ILE A 262 -0.07 -9.56 -16.01
CA ILE A 262 -0.63 -8.78 -17.12
C ILE A 262 -0.54 -9.60 -18.40
N MET A 263 -1.66 -9.74 -19.11
CA MET A 263 -1.75 -10.57 -20.30
C MET A 263 -1.20 -9.83 -21.53
N LYS A 264 -0.85 -10.58 -22.59
CA LYS A 264 -0.22 -10.01 -23.80
C LYS A 264 -1.08 -8.93 -24.42
N ASN A 265 -0.43 -7.88 -24.90
CA ASN A 265 -1.05 -6.72 -25.55
C ASN A 265 -2.03 -5.93 -24.66
N ASP A 266 -2.10 -6.21 -23.35
CA ASP A 266 -2.94 -5.42 -22.45
C ASP A 266 -2.43 -3.98 -22.38
N GLN A 267 -3.37 -3.04 -22.38
CA GLN A 267 -3.09 -1.62 -22.18
C GLN A 267 -3.68 -1.20 -20.85
N LEU A 268 -2.81 -0.80 -19.93
CA LEU A 268 -3.18 -0.39 -18.59
C LEU A 268 -3.35 1.14 -18.56
N PRO A 269 -4.57 1.65 -18.32
CA PRO A 269 -4.82 3.09 -18.27
C PRO A 269 -4.05 3.77 -17.13
N LEU A 270 -3.84 5.08 -17.23
CA LEU A 270 -3.14 5.87 -16.21
C LEU A 270 -3.80 5.71 -14.82
N ASN A 271 -3.00 5.69 -13.74
CA ASN A 271 -3.47 5.68 -12.35
C ASN A 271 -4.29 4.43 -11.95
N THR A 272 -4.13 3.31 -12.66
CA THR A 272 -4.86 2.07 -12.36
C THR A 272 -4.04 1.09 -11.53
N HIS A 273 -4.74 0.26 -10.75
CA HIS A 273 -4.15 -0.75 -9.88
C HIS A 273 -4.65 -2.13 -10.31
N TRP A 274 -3.77 -3.14 -10.25
CA TRP A 274 -4.05 -4.45 -10.81
C TRP A 274 -3.58 -5.56 -9.89
N LYS A 275 -4.42 -6.58 -9.70
CA LYS A 275 -4.11 -7.77 -8.90
C LYS A 275 -4.61 -9.04 -9.57
N GLY A 276 -3.93 -10.16 -9.33
CA GLY A 276 -4.42 -11.50 -9.68
C GLY A 276 -3.76 -12.13 -10.91
N LEU A 277 -4.16 -13.37 -11.16
CA LEU A 277 -3.66 -14.26 -12.21
C LEU A 277 -4.86 -14.90 -12.94
N PRO A 278 -5.39 -14.30 -14.03
CA PRO A 278 -4.93 -13.09 -14.70
C PRO A 278 -5.24 -11.80 -13.94
N ALA A 279 -4.54 -10.72 -14.27
CA ALA A 279 -4.73 -9.45 -13.62
C ALA A 279 -6.12 -8.87 -13.87
N GLN A 280 -6.75 -8.42 -12.79
CA GLN A 280 -7.99 -7.67 -12.82
C GLN A 280 -7.73 -6.30 -12.22
N SER A 281 -8.35 -5.28 -12.83
CA SER A 281 -8.36 -3.95 -12.26
C SER A 281 -8.96 -4.03 -10.87
N CYS A 282 -8.22 -3.55 -9.88
CA CYS A 282 -8.70 -3.47 -8.53
C CYS A 282 -8.78 -2.01 -8.13
N THR A 283 -9.96 -1.62 -7.69
CA THR A 283 -10.10 -0.38 -6.94
C THR A 283 -9.46 -0.65 -5.59
N ILE A 284 -8.35 0.02 -5.31
CA ILE A 284 -8.06 0.30 -3.91
C ILE A 284 -9.26 1.14 -3.47
N LYS A 285 -10.14 0.59 -2.61
CA LYS A 285 -11.01 1.43 -1.77
C LYS A 285 -10.07 2.49 -1.29
N ALA A 286 -10.28 3.75 -1.68
CA ALA A 286 -9.42 4.84 -1.28
C ALA A 286 -9.29 4.70 0.22
N ARG A 287 -8.20 4.06 0.66
CA ARG A 287 -7.82 4.16 2.04
C ARG A 287 -7.64 5.66 2.13
N LEU A 288 -8.01 6.23 3.25
CA LEU A 288 -7.37 7.44 3.71
C LEU A 288 -5.84 7.19 3.86
N SER A 289 -5.16 6.63 2.84
CA SER A 289 -3.71 6.50 2.71
C SER A 289 -3.07 7.83 2.33
N ARG A 290 -3.88 8.89 2.18
CA ARG A 290 -3.45 10.27 2.32
C ARG A 290 -3.68 10.84 3.72
N LEU A 291 -4.06 10.04 4.72
CA LEU A 291 -3.75 10.32 6.12
C LEU A 291 -2.40 9.68 6.42
N THR A 292 -1.34 10.22 5.82
CA THR A 292 0.01 9.94 6.29
C THR A 292 0.38 11.10 7.19
N ILE A 293 0.78 10.83 8.43
CA ILE A 293 1.55 11.81 9.20
C ILE A 293 2.83 12.01 8.40
N ALA A 294 2.92 13.06 7.57
CA ALA A 294 4.23 13.44 7.05
C ALA A 294 4.98 14.04 8.24
N HIS A 295 5.90 13.26 8.78
CA HIS A 295 6.92 13.76 9.68
C HIS A 295 7.82 14.71 8.87
N ASN A 296 7.39 15.95 8.70
CA ASN A 296 8.20 16.97 8.02
C ASN A 296 9.36 17.46 8.89
N ASP A 297 9.52 16.97 10.12
CA ASP A 297 10.75 17.10 10.90
C ASP A 297 10.75 16.13 12.09
N PRO A 298 11.39 14.95 12.03
CA PRO A 298 11.25 13.91 13.07
C PRO A 298 11.67 14.37 14.49
N VAL A 299 12.48 15.43 14.62
CA VAL A 299 12.92 15.96 15.91
C VAL A 299 11.90 16.94 16.50
N LYS A 300 11.22 17.74 15.66
CA LYS A 300 10.29 18.79 16.11
C LYS A 300 8.98 18.23 16.68
N TYR A 301 8.57 17.06 16.19
CA TYR A 301 7.28 16.42 16.51
C TYR A 301 7.34 15.41 17.66
N GLN A 302 8.54 14.95 18.06
CA GLN A 302 8.68 13.97 19.14
C GLN A 302 8.25 14.54 20.51
N GLN A 303 8.46 15.85 20.75
CA GLN A 303 8.01 16.54 21.96
C GLN A 303 6.49 16.77 22.01
N GLY A 304 5.87 17.16 20.88
CA GLY A 304 4.41 17.31 20.79
C GLY A 304 3.68 15.97 21.02
N TYR A 305 4.23 14.88 20.50
CA TYR A 305 3.71 13.53 20.69
C TYR A 305 3.67 13.10 22.17
N GLU A 306 4.71 13.42 22.94
CA GLU A 306 4.72 13.15 24.40
C GLU A 306 3.62 13.91 25.15
N THR A 307 3.35 15.15 24.76
CA THR A 307 2.28 15.97 25.34
C THR A 307 0.90 15.38 25.03
N ILE A 308 0.67 14.92 23.79
CA ILE A 308 -0.60 14.30 23.35
C ILE A 308 -0.82 12.94 24.03
N ASN A 309 0.22 12.11 24.16
CA ASN A 309 0.12 10.81 24.85
C ASN A 309 -0.26 10.97 26.32
N LYS A 310 0.25 12.03 26.99
CA LYS A 310 -0.19 12.36 28.35
C LYS A 310 -1.68 12.72 28.38
N LEU A 311 -2.23 13.38 27.37
CA LEU A 311 -3.67 13.65 27.32
C LEU A 311 -4.48 12.36 27.09
N PHE A 312 -4.03 11.48 26.18
CA PHE A 312 -4.66 10.19 25.91
C PHE A 312 -4.81 9.33 27.18
N LEU A 313 -3.69 9.13 27.90
CA LEU A 313 -3.66 8.27 29.10
C LEU A 313 -4.58 8.74 30.23
N TRP A 314 -4.89 10.04 30.26
CA TRP A 314 -5.66 10.67 31.33
C TRP A 314 -7.07 11.05 30.92
N TYR A 315 -7.45 10.90 29.64
CA TYR A 315 -8.76 11.32 29.12
C TYR A 315 -9.93 10.69 29.90
N GLU A 316 -9.95 9.36 30.07
CA GLU A 316 -11.07 8.70 30.79
C GLU A 316 -11.21 9.21 32.23
N ARG A 317 -10.09 9.52 32.89
CA ARG A 317 -10.08 10.09 34.25
C ARG A 317 -10.61 11.52 34.26
N ILE A 318 -10.22 12.32 33.27
CA ILE A 318 -10.67 13.69 33.08
C ILE A 318 -12.18 13.70 32.81
N ALA A 319 -12.62 12.94 31.80
CA ALA A 319 -14.01 12.77 31.42
C ALA A 319 -14.88 12.31 32.60
N SER A 320 -14.41 11.32 33.38
CA SER A 320 -15.11 10.84 34.58
C SER A 320 -15.39 11.93 35.61
N VAL A 321 -14.42 12.83 35.85
CA VAL A 321 -14.64 13.97 36.78
C VAL A 321 -15.62 14.97 36.18
N TYR A 322 -15.46 15.31 34.90
CA TYR A 322 -16.41 16.20 34.23
C TYR A 322 -17.84 15.66 34.29
N THR A 323 -18.06 14.33 34.23
CA THR A 323 -19.43 13.78 34.35
C THR A 323 -20.17 14.15 35.63
N ARG A 324 -19.45 14.58 36.67
CA ARG A 324 -19.99 14.91 38.01
C ARG A 324 -20.18 16.41 38.23
N VAL A 325 -19.72 17.24 37.30
CA VAL A 325 -19.78 18.71 37.40
C VAL A 325 -20.88 19.22 36.48
N ASN A 326 -21.72 20.14 36.97
CA ASN A 326 -22.83 20.73 36.19
C ASN A 326 -22.43 21.99 35.41
N GLU A 327 -21.24 22.54 35.66
CA GLU A 327 -20.67 23.67 34.93
C GLU A 327 -19.93 23.20 33.66
N SER A 328 -19.86 24.05 32.64
CA SER A 328 -19.18 23.84 31.34
C SER A 328 -19.63 22.59 30.57
N GLN A 329 -20.60 22.75 29.68
CA GLN A 329 -21.09 21.65 28.84
C GLN A 329 -20.17 21.36 27.64
N PHE A 330 -19.37 22.33 27.19
CA PHE A 330 -18.37 22.14 26.14
C PHE A 330 -17.01 21.77 26.77
N MET A 331 -16.29 20.86 26.11
CA MET A 331 -14.93 20.43 26.50
C MET A 331 -13.88 20.75 25.43
N ASN A 332 -14.30 21.13 24.23
CA ASN A 332 -13.41 21.53 23.15
C ASN A 332 -12.86 22.95 23.37
N TYR A 333 -11.68 23.19 22.79
CA TYR A 333 -11.12 24.51 22.58
C TYR A 333 -12.05 25.34 21.71
N GLY A 334 -12.04 26.64 21.94
CA GLY A 334 -12.82 27.56 21.14
C GLY A 334 -12.04 28.09 19.94
N TYR A 335 -12.73 28.90 19.15
CA TYR A 335 -12.15 29.72 18.11
C TYR A 335 -12.58 31.17 18.34
N ALA A 336 -11.62 32.09 18.43
CA ALA A 336 -11.88 33.53 18.51
C ALA A 336 -11.33 34.24 17.27
N ASP A 337 -12.07 35.20 16.74
CA ASP A 337 -11.49 36.14 15.79
C ASP A 337 -10.50 37.05 16.53
N MET A 338 -9.46 37.52 15.83
CA MET A 338 -8.50 38.44 16.46
C MET A 338 -9.22 39.70 16.91
N ASP A 339 -8.88 40.18 18.11
CA ASP A 339 -9.44 41.38 18.75
C ASP A 339 -10.92 41.26 19.19
N GLU A 340 -11.50 40.06 19.15
CA GLU A 340 -12.85 39.78 19.65
C GLU A 340 -12.82 39.28 21.10
N TYR A 341 -13.43 40.05 22.01
CA TYR A 341 -13.63 39.66 23.40
C TYR A 341 -15.13 39.61 23.74
N ILE A 342 -15.60 38.41 24.09
CA ILE A 342 -16.93 38.14 24.59
C ILE A 342 -16.78 37.39 25.92
N ASP A 343 -17.47 37.87 26.95
CA ASP A 343 -17.56 37.17 28.23
C ASP A 343 -18.43 35.92 28.06
N ASP A 344 -17.78 34.80 27.76
CA ASP A 344 -18.44 33.58 27.29
C ASP A 344 -18.80 32.63 28.43
N HIS A 345 -20.03 32.77 28.93
CA HIS A 345 -20.65 31.83 29.87
C HIS A 345 -21.51 30.76 29.18
N THR A 346 -21.61 30.80 27.85
CA THR A 346 -22.61 30.02 27.08
C THR A 346 -21.99 29.05 26.06
N GLY A 347 -20.66 29.00 25.97
CA GLY A 347 -19.92 28.23 24.97
C GLY A 347 -19.96 28.87 23.57
N TYR A 348 -20.03 30.19 23.48
CA TYR A 348 -19.88 30.97 22.25
C TYR A 348 -18.64 30.54 21.45
N TYR A 349 -17.45 30.58 22.06
CA TYR A 349 -16.20 30.29 21.34
C TYR A 349 -16.10 28.82 20.93
N SER A 350 -16.61 27.91 21.75
CA SER A 350 -16.71 26.49 21.42
C SER A 350 -17.61 26.27 20.19
N ARG A 351 -18.80 26.90 20.15
CA ARG A 351 -19.70 26.83 18.98
C ARG A 351 -19.09 27.45 17.74
N LYS A 352 -18.34 28.56 17.90
CA LYS A 352 -17.64 29.21 16.80
C LYS A 352 -16.60 28.28 16.16
N LEU A 353 -15.95 27.40 16.92
CA LEU A 353 -15.09 26.36 16.33
C LEU A 353 -15.90 25.39 15.45
N TYR A 354 -17.07 24.94 15.90
CA TYR A 354 -17.95 24.10 15.06
C TYR A 354 -18.36 24.82 13.78
N GLU A 355 -18.72 26.10 13.84
CA GLU A 355 -19.05 26.92 12.65
C GLU A 355 -17.86 27.00 11.69
N GLN A 356 -16.66 27.25 12.21
CA GLN A 356 -15.44 27.27 11.40
C GLN A 356 -15.23 25.93 10.69
N VAL A 357 -15.39 24.81 11.40
CA VAL A 357 -15.19 23.45 10.87
C VAL A 357 -16.27 23.04 9.88
N LEU A 358 -17.51 23.48 10.11
CA LEU A 358 -18.63 23.29 9.19
C LEU A 358 -18.37 23.95 7.83
N ALA A 359 -17.70 25.10 7.83
CA ALA A 359 -17.36 25.86 6.63
C ALA A 359 -18.59 26.08 5.72
N ASN A 360 -18.64 25.44 4.54
CA ASN A 360 -19.75 25.55 3.58
C ASN A 360 -20.62 24.27 3.51
N VAL A 361 -20.50 23.36 4.48
CA VAL A 361 -21.23 22.09 4.49
C VAL A 361 -22.56 22.24 5.24
N THR A 362 -23.67 21.83 4.64
CA THR A 362 -25.01 21.91 5.27
C THR A 362 -25.35 20.60 5.99
N LEU A 363 -25.77 20.69 7.26
CA LEU A 363 -26.21 19.51 8.03
C LEU A 363 -27.68 19.15 7.83
N THR A 364 -28.50 20.06 7.28
CA THR A 364 -29.95 19.89 7.13
C THR A 364 -30.29 18.61 6.38
N ASP A 365 -31.14 17.78 6.99
CA ASP A 365 -31.55 16.46 6.48
C ASP A 365 -30.38 15.51 6.16
N LYS A 366 -29.27 15.61 6.90
CA LYS A 366 -28.12 14.68 6.83
C LYS A 366 -28.04 13.74 8.03
N ASN A 367 -27.49 12.56 7.80
CA ASN A 367 -27.05 11.65 8.87
C ASN A 367 -25.65 12.06 9.32
N VAL A 368 -25.55 12.51 10.56
CA VAL A 368 -24.33 13.05 11.14
C VAL A 368 -23.80 12.12 12.24
N LEU A 369 -22.50 11.86 12.22
CA LEU A 369 -21.77 11.15 13.26
C LEU A 369 -20.73 12.09 13.88
N GLU A 370 -20.67 12.18 15.19
CA GLU A 370 -19.63 12.92 15.91
C GLU A 370 -18.74 11.96 16.69
N ILE A 371 -17.44 12.04 16.42
CA ILE A 371 -16.41 11.21 17.06
C ILE A 371 -15.84 11.97 18.25
N ASN A 372 -15.82 11.32 19.41
CA ASN A 372 -15.53 11.91 20.72
C ASN A 372 -16.45 13.08 21.01
N CYS A 373 -17.74 12.78 21.20
CA CYS A 373 -18.77 13.78 21.41
C CYS A 373 -18.68 14.48 22.78
N ASP A 374 -17.74 14.08 23.65
CA ASP A 374 -17.62 14.54 25.02
C ASP A 374 -19.00 14.54 25.72
N ARG A 375 -19.33 15.63 26.41
CA ARG A 375 -20.62 15.84 27.08
C ARG A 375 -21.77 16.22 26.14
N GLY A 376 -21.61 16.07 24.83
CA GLY A 376 -22.68 16.21 23.83
C GLY A 376 -23.20 17.62 23.55
N ALA A 377 -22.55 18.67 24.06
CA ALA A 377 -23.03 20.05 23.89
C ALA A 377 -22.97 20.53 22.44
N GLY A 378 -21.87 20.21 21.74
CA GLY A 378 -21.72 20.46 20.31
C GLY A 378 -22.78 19.73 19.49
N ALA A 379 -22.99 18.44 19.76
CA ALA A 379 -24.04 17.64 19.15
C ALA A 379 -25.44 18.28 19.31
N ALA A 380 -25.80 18.66 20.54
CA ALA A 380 -27.09 19.28 20.84
C ALA A 380 -27.26 20.63 20.13
N TRP A 381 -26.21 21.46 20.12
CA TRP A 381 -26.21 22.73 19.39
C TRP A 381 -26.37 22.53 17.88
N CYS A 382 -25.64 21.58 17.28
CA CYS A 382 -25.76 21.23 15.87
C CYS A 382 -27.18 20.80 15.50
N VAL A 383 -27.81 19.96 16.34
CA VAL A 383 -29.18 19.49 16.11
C VAL A 383 -30.19 20.64 16.19
N HIS A 384 -30.05 21.52 17.18
CA HIS A 384 -30.95 22.67 17.35
C HIS A 384 -30.81 23.70 16.21
N THR A 385 -29.59 23.95 15.76
CA THR A 385 -29.27 25.05 14.83
C THR A 385 -29.43 24.65 13.37
N HIS A 386 -29.09 23.41 13.01
CA HIS A 386 -28.97 23.00 11.61
C HIS A 386 -29.98 21.91 11.17
N ALA A 387 -30.78 21.38 12.09
CA ALA A 387 -31.84 20.41 11.82
C ALA A 387 -31.42 19.22 10.92
N PRO A 388 -30.42 18.42 11.35
CA PRO A 388 -30.03 17.20 10.63
C PRO A 388 -31.15 16.16 10.63
N HIS A 389 -31.05 15.17 9.73
CA HIS A 389 -31.98 14.03 9.73
C HIS A 389 -31.82 13.23 11.02
N SER A 390 -30.57 12.86 11.33
CA SER A 390 -30.15 12.17 12.55
C SER A 390 -28.76 12.65 12.96
N TYR A 391 -28.49 12.65 14.27
CA TYR A 391 -27.18 12.96 14.83
C TYR A 391 -26.80 11.92 15.89
N ILE A 392 -25.63 11.30 15.72
CA ILE A 392 -25.12 10.26 16.62
C ILE A 392 -23.79 10.74 17.18
N GLY A 393 -23.70 10.93 18.49
CA GLY A 393 -22.42 11.14 19.17
C GLY A 393 -21.83 9.83 19.66
N ILE A 394 -20.52 9.62 19.49
CA ILE A 394 -19.81 8.49 20.07
C ILE A 394 -18.68 8.93 20.98
N ASP A 395 -18.45 8.15 22.05
CA ASP A 395 -17.35 8.33 22.97
C ASP A 395 -16.94 6.95 23.52
N PRO A 396 -15.64 6.69 23.79
CA PRO A 396 -15.20 5.44 24.38
C PRO A 396 -15.68 5.25 25.84
N SER A 397 -15.98 6.32 26.56
CA SER A 397 -16.39 6.28 27.96
C SER A 397 -17.89 6.04 28.13
N GLN A 398 -18.21 4.93 28.80
CA GLN A 398 -19.60 4.60 29.16
C GLN A 398 -20.23 5.66 30.07
N ASP A 399 -19.47 6.25 30.99
CA ASP A 399 -19.97 7.28 31.91
C ASP A 399 -20.38 8.56 31.17
N VAL A 400 -19.60 8.94 30.16
CA VAL A 400 -19.88 10.09 29.29
C VAL A 400 -21.15 9.87 28.49
N ILE A 401 -21.30 8.70 27.87
CA ILE A 401 -22.50 8.36 27.11
C ILE A 401 -23.74 8.31 28.02
N ASN A 402 -23.61 7.74 29.22
CA ASN A 402 -24.70 7.74 30.21
C ASN A 402 -25.10 9.17 30.60
N LEU A 403 -24.13 10.08 30.76
CA LEU A 403 -24.42 11.49 31.01
C LEU A 403 -25.17 12.13 29.83
N CYS A 404 -24.67 11.97 28.61
CA CYS A 404 -25.26 12.56 27.41
C CYS A 404 -26.70 12.09 27.20
N GLN A 405 -26.94 10.80 27.35
CA GLN A 405 -28.28 10.22 27.25
C GLN A 405 -29.24 10.80 28.30
N ARG A 406 -28.77 11.14 29.51
CA ARG A 406 -29.59 11.83 30.52
C ARG A 406 -29.82 13.30 30.18
N LEU A 407 -28.77 14.03 29.81
CA LEU A 407 -28.85 15.47 29.55
C LEU A 407 -29.71 15.83 28.34
N TYR A 408 -29.68 14.99 27.30
CA TYR A 408 -30.34 15.28 26.03
C TYR A 408 -31.44 14.30 25.66
N ALA A 409 -32.00 13.58 26.65
CA ALA A 409 -33.06 12.58 26.45
C ALA A 409 -34.29 13.11 25.67
N THR A 410 -34.55 14.42 25.75
CA THR A 410 -35.69 15.08 25.11
C THR A 410 -35.45 15.45 23.64
N ILE A 411 -34.22 15.33 23.13
CA ILE A 411 -33.87 15.68 21.76
C ILE A 411 -34.01 14.45 20.86
N SER A 412 -35.16 14.32 20.19
CA SER A 412 -35.55 13.12 19.43
C SER A 412 -34.61 12.70 18.29
N ARG A 413 -33.87 13.64 17.69
CA ARG A 413 -32.95 13.38 16.57
C ARG A 413 -31.50 13.11 17.01
N LEU A 414 -31.23 13.18 18.30
CA LEU A 414 -29.91 13.05 18.88
C LEU A 414 -29.81 11.74 19.68
N SER A 415 -28.80 10.93 19.37
CA SER A 415 -28.51 9.71 20.12
C SER A 415 -27.02 9.59 20.42
N PHE A 416 -26.69 8.77 21.41
CA PHE A 416 -25.32 8.60 21.89
C PHE A 416 -25.00 7.13 22.07
N VAL A 417 -23.83 6.70 21.57
CA VAL A 417 -23.40 5.30 21.55
C VAL A 417 -21.97 5.17 22.05
N VAL A 418 -21.70 4.17 22.90
CA VAL A 418 -20.32 3.85 23.30
C VAL A 418 -19.61 3.20 22.13
N ALA A 419 -18.60 3.87 21.59
CA ALA A 419 -17.76 3.33 20.53
C ALA A 419 -16.39 4.02 20.54
N ASN A 420 -15.38 3.28 20.09
CA ASN A 420 -14.04 3.81 19.91
C ASN A 420 -13.75 3.86 18.41
N ALA A 421 -13.48 5.05 17.87
CA ALA A 421 -13.25 5.25 16.44
C ALA A 421 -11.92 4.65 15.93
N ALA A 422 -10.99 4.30 16.83
CA ALA A 422 -9.82 3.48 16.52
C ALA A 422 -10.13 1.98 16.45
N LYS A 423 -11.38 1.57 16.69
CA LYS A 423 -11.87 0.19 16.60
C LYS A 423 -13.02 0.12 15.58
N HIS A 424 -13.60 -1.06 15.40
CA HIS A 424 -14.73 -1.24 14.49
C HIS A 424 -15.96 -0.46 14.99
N LEU A 425 -16.45 0.46 14.17
CA LEU A 425 -17.62 1.28 14.44
C LEU A 425 -18.92 0.48 14.18
N PRO A 426 -19.93 0.57 15.06
CA PRO A 426 -21.19 -0.18 14.95
C PRO A 426 -22.17 0.45 13.94
N PHE A 427 -21.68 0.91 12.80
CA PHE A 427 -22.48 1.52 11.74
C PHE A 427 -22.29 0.77 10.43
N GLU A 428 -23.35 0.71 9.62
CA GLU A 428 -23.30 0.09 8.30
C GLU A 428 -22.38 0.84 7.35
N ASN A 429 -21.94 0.15 6.30
CA ASN A 429 -21.14 0.78 5.25
C ASN A 429 -21.96 1.88 4.57
N GLU A 430 -21.34 3.03 4.32
CA GLU A 430 -21.95 4.12 3.54
C GLU A 430 -23.33 4.56 4.08
N SER A 431 -23.43 4.67 5.41
CA SER A 431 -24.64 5.05 6.14
C SER A 431 -24.64 6.50 6.63
N ILE A 432 -23.47 7.13 6.69
CA ILE A 432 -23.25 8.47 7.26
C ILE A 432 -22.93 9.48 6.16
N ASP A 433 -23.53 10.67 6.21
CA ASP A 433 -23.25 11.75 5.26
C ASP A 433 -22.10 12.65 5.71
N ILE A 434 -22.03 12.94 7.02
CA ILE A 434 -21.10 13.91 7.61
C ILE A 434 -20.54 13.33 8.91
N ILE A 435 -19.22 13.41 9.08
CA ILE A 435 -18.52 12.99 10.29
C ILE A 435 -17.82 14.21 10.90
N PHE A 436 -18.14 14.56 12.15
CA PHE A 436 -17.39 15.50 12.96
C PHE A 436 -16.30 14.78 13.77
N CYS A 437 -15.14 15.42 13.86
CA CYS A 437 -14.00 14.98 14.66
C CYS A 437 -13.34 16.22 15.27
N ILE A 438 -13.90 16.73 16.37
CA ILE A 438 -13.46 17.96 17.03
C ILE A 438 -12.54 17.60 18.20
N GLN A 439 -11.29 18.06 18.16
CA GLN A 439 -10.27 17.87 19.19
C GLN A 439 -10.07 16.40 19.62
N ALA A 440 -10.14 15.48 18.67
CA ALA A 440 -10.22 14.05 18.92
C ALA A 440 -8.87 13.30 18.84
N THR A 441 -7.74 13.98 18.61
CA THR A 441 -6.41 13.35 18.47
C THR A 441 -5.96 12.58 19.69
N HIS A 442 -6.31 13.07 20.88
CA HIS A 442 -6.05 12.41 22.16
C HIS A 442 -6.81 11.08 22.33
N ALA A 443 -7.60 10.63 21.35
CA ALA A 443 -8.23 9.31 21.34
C ALA A 443 -7.44 8.26 20.53
N PHE A 444 -6.29 8.62 19.96
CA PHE A 444 -5.47 7.73 19.14
C PHE A 444 -4.06 7.55 19.74
N ASP A 445 -3.81 6.41 20.40
CA ASP A 445 -2.56 6.11 21.11
C ASP A 445 -1.39 5.71 20.19
N GLU A 446 -1.65 5.36 18.92
CA GLU A 446 -0.66 4.73 18.04
C GLU A 446 -0.90 5.03 16.53
N PRO A 447 0.13 4.99 15.66
CA PRO A 447 -0.03 5.10 14.21
C PRO A 447 -0.98 4.05 13.60
N VAL A 448 -1.09 2.88 14.24
CA VAL A 448 -2.04 1.82 13.86
C VAL A 448 -3.49 2.26 14.13
N ALA A 449 -3.75 3.00 15.21
CA ALA A 449 -5.07 3.51 15.57
C ALA A 449 -5.58 4.53 14.55
N ILE A 450 -4.71 5.43 14.06
CA ILE A 450 -5.05 6.39 13.00
C ILE A 450 -5.39 5.68 11.68
N THR A 451 -4.63 4.64 11.33
CA THR A 451 -4.92 3.83 10.13
C THR A 451 -6.26 3.10 10.25
N GLN A 452 -6.60 2.62 11.45
CA GLN A 452 -7.87 1.94 11.68
C GLN A 452 -9.05 2.92 11.66
N PHE A 453 -8.90 4.08 12.32
CA PHE A 453 -9.84 5.20 12.24
C PHE A 453 -10.11 5.60 10.78
N ALA A 454 -9.04 5.78 10.02
CA ALA A 454 -9.10 6.13 8.61
C ALA A 454 -9.92 5.11 7.79
N ASN A 455 -9.77 3.81 8.09
CA ASN A 455 -10.55 2.76 7.42
C ASN A 455 -12.03 2.83 7.79
N GLU A 456 -12.33 3.01 9.07
CA GLU A 456 -13.70 3.00 9.59
C GLU A 456 -14.47 4.23 9.15
N VAL A 457 -13.88 5.42 9.22
CA VAL A 457 -14.46 6.66 8.65
C VAL A 457 -14.74 6.50 7.17
N THR A 458 -13.79 5.98 6.39
CA THR A 458 -14.00 5.73 4.95
C THR A 458 -15.14 4.74 4.70
N ARG A 459 -15.26 3.72 5.56
CA ARG A 459 -16.24 2.64 5.42
C ARG A 459 -17.66 3.14 5.68
N VAL A 460 -17.87 3.89 6.77
CA VAL A 460 -19.21 4.34 7.18
C VAL A 460 -19.67 5.59 6.41
N LEU A 461 -18.74 6.41 5.92
CA LEU A 461 -19.05 7.62 5.15
C LEU A 461 -19.56 7.28 3.74
N ARG A 462 -20.65 7.92 3.31
CA ARG A 462 -21.20 7.80 1.95
C ARG A 462 -20.26 8.40 0.90
N PRO A 463 -20.34 7.94 -0.37
CA PRO A 463 -19.74 8.67 -1.48
C PRO A 463 -20.20 10.13 -1.47
N ASN A 464 -19.27 11.07 -1.70
CA ASN A 464 -19.44 12.53 -1.56
C ASN A 464 -19.71 13.05 -0.14
N GLY A 465 -19.71 12.19 0.89
CA GLY A 465 -19.80 12.61 2.28
C GLY A 465 -18.58 13.37 2.77
N TYR A 466 -18.73 14.05 3.90
CA TYR A 466 -17.70 14.92 4.47
C TYR A 466 -17.14 14.39 5.79
N LEU A 467 -15.83 14.50 5.98
CA LEU A 467 -15.17 14.45 7.28
C LEU A 467 -14.74 15.87 7.63
N LEU A 468 -15.29 16.40 8.71
CA LEU A 468 -15.03 17.71 9.26
C LEU A 468 -14.20 17.55 10.52
N TRP A 469 -13.00 18.11 10.52
CA TRP A 469 -12.00 17.81 11.53
C TRP A 469 -11.33 19.09 12.03
N SER A 470 -11.14 19.18 13.35
CA SER A 470 -10.24 20.17 13.96
C SER A 470 -9.32 19.50 14.96
N SER A 471 -8.03 19.50 14.69
CA SER A 471 -7.07 19.03 15.69
C SER A 471 -5.64 19.50 15.39
N ASP A 472 -4.81 19.24 16.37
CA ASP A 472 -3.38 19.52 16.50
C ASP A 472 -2.44 18.64 15.65
N GLU A 473 -2.95 17.68 14.87
CA GLU A 473 -2.15 16.96 13.88
C GLU A 473 -3.03 16.20 12.90
N LEU A 474 -2.93 16.54 11.61
CA LEU A 474 -3.26 15.67 10.48
C LEU A 474 -2.79 16.33 9.18
N ILE A 475 -2.31 15.54 8.22
CA ILE A 475 -1.97 16.03 6.88
C ILE A 475 -3.06 15.60 5.93
N ILE A 476 -3.93 16.53 5.61
CA ILE A 476 -4.86 16.46 4.49
C ILE A 476 -4.51 17.62 3.57
N GLU A 477 -4.63 17.43 2.25
CA GLU A 477 -4.18 18.37 1.21
C GLU A 477 -4.86 19.75 1.28
N GLU A 478 -6.05 19.84 1.88
CA GLU A 478 -6.80 21.09 2.08
C GLU A 478 -7.02 21.33 3.58
N LYS A 479 -6.10 22.09 4.21
CA LYS A 479 -6.16 22.45 5.63
C LYS A 479 -5.87 23.93 5.84
N ILE A 480 -6.47 24.51 6.88
CA ILE A 480 -6.31 25.93 7.26
C ILE A 480 -5.75 25.99 8.68
N ASN A 481 -4.61 26.67 8.86
CA ASN A 481 -3.98 26.82 10.16
C ASN A 481 -4.78 27.84 10.97
N ILE A 482 -5.33 27.39 12.10
CA ILE A 482 -6.12 28.22 13.02
C ILE A 482 -5.45 28.36 14.40
N THR A 483 -4.16 27.99 14.51
CA THR A 483 -3.41 27.98 15.77
C THR A 483 -3.46 29.33 16.48
N LYS A 484 -3.33 30.44 15.75
CA LYS A 484 -3.37 31.79 16.35
C LYS A 484 -4.73 32.11 16.97
N ASN A 485 -5.81 31.74 16.30
CA ASN A 485 -7.19 31.95 16.79
C ASN A 485 -7.48 31.10 18.03
N VAL A 486 -7.02 29.86 18.03
CA VAL A 486 -7.15 28.97 19.20
C VAL A 486 -6.30 29.49 20.35
N LEU A 487 -5.04 29.86 20.14
CA LEU A 487 -4.19 30.45 21.18
C LEU A 487 -4.79 31.73 21.77
N TYR A 488 -5.38 32.58 20.92
CA TYR A 488 -6.05 33.80 21.37
C TYR A 488 -7.28 33.49 22.25
N GLU A 489 -8.08 32.51 21.87
CA GLU A 489 -9.21 32.03 22.69
C GLU A 489 -8.75 31.45 24.04
N LEU A 490 -7.69 30.64 24.04
CA LEU A 490 -7.14 30.04 25.24
C LEU A 490 -6.65 31.10 26.24
N ASP A 491 -6.05 32.19 25.75
CA ASP A 491 -5.62 33.32 26.58
C ASP A 491 -6.82 34.05 27.19
N ILE A 492 -7.84 34.35 26.39
CA ILE A 492 -9.09 35.00 26.84
C ILE A 492 -9.80 34.17 27.91
N GLN A 493 -9.92 32.86 27.70
CA GLN A 493 -10.63 31.95 28.62
C GLN A 493 -9.79 31.46 29.80
N SER A 494 -8.51 31.83 29.86
CA SER A 494 -7.55 31.33 30.84
C SER A 494 -8.02 31.51 32.29
N LYS A 495 -8.57 32.68 32.62
CA LYS A 495 -9.08 33.01 33.95
C LYS A 495 -10.27 32.12 34.34
N SER A 496 -11.30 32.08 33.48
CA SER A 496 -12.51 31.28 33.71
C SER A 496 -12.20 29.80 33.89
N ARG A 497 -11.33 29.25 33.03
CA ARG A 497 -10.88 27.85 33.11
C ARG A 497 -10.05 27.58 34.36
N THR A 498 -9.20 28.52 34.78
CA THR A 498 -8.42 28.40 36.03
C THR A 498 -9.34 28.38 37.24
N ASP A 499 -10.30 29.30 37.31
CA ASP A 499 -11.26 29.39 38.41
C ASP A 499 -12.14 28.12 38.49
N PHE A 500 -12.55 27.57 37.35
CA PHE A 500 -13.24 26.27 37.29
C PHE A 500 -12.37 25.13 37.84
N ILE A 501 -11.12 25.00 37.37
CA ILE A 501 -10.22 23.92 37.81
C ILE A 501 -9.97 24.01 39.31
N GLN A 502 -9.74 25.21 39.85
CA GLN A 502 -9.49 25.40 41.27
C GLN A 502 -10.71 25.08 42.14
N ARG A 503 -11.92 25.42 41.67
CA ARG A 503 -13.17 25.15 42.42
C ARG A 503 -13.61 23.70 42.35
N CYS A 504 -13.50 23.06 41.18
CA CYS A 504 -14.14 21.77 40.91
C CYS A 504 -13.18 20.58 40.95
N ILE A 505 -11.87 20.80 40.84
CA ILE A 505 -10.88 19.73 40.72
C ILE A 505 -9.96 19.70 41.94
N GLN A 506 -9.80 18.50 42.52
CA GLN A 506 -8.88 18.23 43.63
C GLN A 506 -7.45 18.67 43.28
N SER A 507 -6.74 19.31 44.21
CA SER A 507 -5.41 19.92 44.02
C SER A 507 -4.41 19.00 43.32
N GLU A 508 -4.35 17.74 43.72
CA GLU A 508 -3.46 16.70 43.16
C GLU A 508 -3.71 16.39 41.67
N LYS A 509 -4.90 16.72 41.15
CA LYS A 509 -5.29 16.45 39.77
C LYS A 509 -5.27 17.71 38.90
N GLN A 510 -5.12 18.90 39.49
CA GLN A 510 -5.29 20.16 38.76
C GLN A 510 -4.30 20.27 37.59
N GLU A 511 -3.06 19.83 37.74
CA GLU A 511 -2.04 19.90 36.68
C GLU A 511 -2.50 19.22 35.36
N TYR A 512 -3.12 18.04 35.44
CA TYR A 512 -3.64 17.32 34.28
C TYR A 512 -4.82 18.05 33.62
N PHE A 513 -5.69 18.67 34.41
CA PHE A 513 -6.82 19.44 33.89
C PHE A 513 -6.36 20.76 33.27
N ARG A 514 -5.30 21.37 33.80
CA ARG A 514 -4.66 22.57 33.21
C ARG A 514 -4.02 22.25 31.87
N LEU A 515 -3.41 21.07 31.73
CA LEU A 515 -2.91 20.55 30.46
C LEU A 515 -4.04 20.34 29.45
N PHE A 516 -5.11 19.63 29.83
CA PHE A 516 -6.27 19.42 28.97
C PHE A 516 -6.93 20.74 28.55
N ALA A 517 -7.10 21.66 29.49
CA ALA A 517 -7.72 22.97 29.26
C ALA A 517 -6.84 23.95 28.47
N GLY A 518 -5.60 23.60 28.11
CA GLY A 518 -4.71 24.47 27.33
C GLY A 518 -4.48 25.82 27.99
N LEU A 519 -4.15 25.86 29.28
CA LEU A 519 -3.90 27.13 29.97
C LEU A 519 -2.54 27.74 29.56
N PRO A 520 -2.42 29.08 29.50
CA PRO A 520 -1.14 29.76 29.29
C PRO A 520 -0.06 29.30 30.28
N GLY A 521 1.16 29.10 29.77
CA GLY A 521 2.30 28.60 30.55
C GLY A 521 2.32 27.09 30.81
N ILE A 522 1.43 26.33 30.14
CA ILE A 522 1.49 24.86 30.09
C ILE A 522 2.04 24.42 28.73
N GLN A 523 2.71 23.27 28.70
CA GLN A 523 3.44 22.71 27.56
C GLN A 523 2.68 22.79 26.22
N ILE A 524 1.38 22.49 26.19
CA ILE A 524 0.60 22.51 24.94
C ILE A 524 0.50 23.92 24.32
N CYS A 525 0.35 24.97 25.13
CA CYS A 525 0.33 26.36 24.66
C CYS A 525 1.74 26.84 24.28
N GLU A 526 2.76 26.41 25.01
CA GLU A 526 4.16 26.70 24.68
C GLU A 526 4.55 26.07 23.33
N ASP A 527 4.12 24.82 23.10
CA ASP A 527 4.36 24.11 21.85
C ASP A 527 3.63 24.77 20.68
N MET A 528 2.39 25.21 20.87
CA MET A 528 1.64 25.95 19.84
C MET A 528 2.26 27.33 19.55
N SER A 529 2.62 28.09 20.59
CA SER A 529 3.19 29.44 20.43
C SER A 529 4.58 29.44 19.80
N GLN A 530 5.38 28.39 20.05
CA GLN A 530 6.72 28.22 19.48
C GLN A 530 6.69 27.46 18.14
N GLY A 531 5.50 27.13 17.63
CA GLY A 531 5.31 26.45 16.34
C GLY A 531 5.84 25.01 16.31
N ARG A 532 5.92 24.35 17.46
CA ARG A 532 6.16 22.90 17.60
C ARG A 532 4.89 22.09 17.41
N LEU A 533 3.74 22.66 17.74
CA LEU A 533 2.41 22.10 17.54
C LEU A 533 1.57 23.08 16.72
N GLU A 534 0.72 22.58 15.82
CA GLU A 534 -0.15 23.42 14.99
C GLU A 534 -1.57 22.89 15.02
N TYR A 535 -2.54 23.78 15.25
CA TYR A 535 -3.95 23.43 15.25
C TYR A 535 -4.58 23.76 13.89
N TRP A 536 -5.16 22.74 13.24
CA TRP A 536 -5.65 22.80 11.87
C TRP A 536 -7.15 22.57 11.79
N ARG A 537 -7.82 23.35 10.93
CA ARG A 537 -9.14 23.03 10.39
C ARG A 537 -8.98 22.22 9.11
N VAL A 538 -9.77 21.15 8.98
CA VAL A 538 -9.79 20.31 7.78
C VAL A 538 -11.21 19.97 7.35
N VAL A 539 -11.48 20.11 6.06
CA VAL A 539 -12.71 19.67 5.40
C VAL A 539 -12.34 18.67 4.33
N PHE A 540 -12.64 17.40 4.57
CA PHE A 540 -12.36 16.33 3.61
C PHE A 540 -13.66 15.83 2.98
N ARG A 541 -13.66 15.66 1.65
CA ARG A 541 -14.78 15.09 0.90
C ARG A 541 -14.40 13.73 0.32
N LYS A 542 -15.15 12.68 0.64
CA LYS A 542 -14.97 11.34 0.05
C LYS A 542 -15.37 11.39 -1.43
N LYS A 543 -14.41 11.26 -2.35
CA LYS A 543 -14.70 11.29 -3.79
C LYS A 543 -15.52 10.07 -4.22
N THR A 544 -16.52 10.28 -5.08
CA THR A 544 -17.23 9.19 -5.77
C THR A 544 -16.35 8.64 -6.89
N ILE A 545 -16.25 7.32 -6.96
CA ILE A 545 -15.60 6.66 -8.09
C ILE A 545 -16.63 6.59 -9.21
N THR A 546 -16.61 7.56 -10.13
CA THR A 546 -17.34 7.45 -11.38
C THR A 546 -16.62 6.45 -12.27
N THR A 547 -17.18 5.25 -12.41
CA THR A 547 -16.95 4.40 -13.58
C THR A 547 -17.61 5.07 -14.77
N ASP A 548 -16.88 5.95 -15.45
CA ASP A 548 -17.28 6.37 -16.79
C ASP A 548 -17.01 5.19 -17.73
N MET A 549 -18.01 4.33 -17.89
CA MET A 549 -18.02 3.24 -18.88
C MET A 549 -18.42 3.75 -20.28
N SER A 550 -18.33 5.06 -20.53
CA SER A 550 -18.76 5.69 -21.79
C SER A 550 -17.65 5.82 -22.84
N VAL A 551 -16.45 5.30 -22.57
CA VAL A 551 -15.37 5.17 -23.57
C VAL A 551 -14.81 3.76 -23.54
N ILE A 552 -15.57 2.82 -24.12
CA ILE A 552 -15.07 1.53 -24.63
C ILE A 552 -15.44 1.46 -26.10
#